data_AF-A0A401PXE8-F1
#
_entry.id   AF-A0A401PXE8-F1
#
_cell.length_a   1.000
_cell.length_b   1.000
_cell.length_c   1.000
_cell.angle_alpha   90.00
_cell.angle_beta   90.00
_cell.angle_gamma   90.00
#
_symmetry.space_group_name_H-M   'P 1'
#
loop_
_entity.id
_entity.type
_entity.pdbx_description
1 polymer ?
#
loop_
_entity_poly.entity_id
_entity_poly.type
_entity_poly.pdbx_seq_one_letter_code
_entity_poly.pdbx_strand_id
1 'polypeptide(L)'
;MYAKRSYTLILEAWDQDNATANEGQLIERAAHTGMINPGAQWMTMQHNGPVAHFDYSIRVMCEEYYYGTGCNQLCRPRDDIFGHFVCDQNGNKLCMEGWMGNDCTKAICKQGCHSIHGMCKVSGECT
;
A
#
# COMPACT_ATOMS: atom_id res chain seq x y z
N MET A 1 13.23 2.48 -6.97
CA MET A 1 12.81 3.58 -6.07
C MET A 1 12.73 3.01 -4.66
N TYR A 2 13.62 3.42 -3.76
CA TYR A 2 13.69 2.85 -2.41
C TYR A 2 12.55 3.39 -1.55
N ALA A 3 11.71 2.51 -1.03
CA ALA A 3 10.69 2.88 -0.05
C ALA A 3 11.37 3.13 1.31
N LYS A 4 11.26 4.35 1.84
CA LYS A 4 11.80 4.69 3.16
C LYS A 4 10.89 4.13 4.25
N ARG A 5 11.36 3.11 4.98
CA ARG A 5 10.64 2.46 6.08
C ARG A 5 11.04 2.99 7.47
N SER A 6 12.13 3.76 7.52
CA SER A 6 12.61 4.38 8.74
C SER A 6 11.89 5.69 9.02
N TYR A 7 11.51 5.89 10.27
CA TYR A 7 10.80 7.08 10.72
C TYR A 7 11.34 7.56 12.06
N THR A 8 11.11 8.83 12.36
CA THR A 8 11.21 9.40 13.69
C THR A 8 9.86 10.00 14.02
N LEU A 9 9.24 9.52 15.09
CA LEU A 9 7.98 10.01 15.62
C LEU A 9 8.26 10.85 16.86
N ILE A 10 7.72 12.07 16.88
CA ILE A 10 7.72 12.93 18.05
C ILE A 10 6.27 13.02 18.54
N LEU A 11 6.04 12.68 19.80
CA LEU A 11 4.74 12.77 20.45
C LEU A 11 4.84 13.71 21.64
N GLU A 12 3.94 14.68 21.71
CA GLU A 12 3.95 15.73 22.72
C GLU A 12 2.59 15.81 23.40
N ALA A 13 2.59 15.90 24.73
CA ALA A 13 1.42 16.20 25.54
C ALA A 13 1.43 17.68 25.89
N TRP A 14 0.36 18.38 25.55
CA TRP A 14 0.21 19.83 25.77
C TRP A 14 -0.99 20.11 26.66
N ASP A 15 -0.83 21.05 27.58
CA ASP A 15 -1.90 21.68 28.33
C ASP A 15 -2.49 22.84 27.53
N GLN A 16 -3.82 22.88 27.43
CA GLN A 16 -4.55 23.85 26.62
C GLN A 16 -5.49 24.69 27.49
N ASP A 17 -5.04 25.90 27.83
CA ASP A 17 -5.85 26.86 28.58
C ASP A 17 -6.75 27.67 27.64
N ASN A 18 -8.07 27.48 27.72
CA ASN A 18 -9.04 28.26 26.96
C ASN A 18 -9.23 29.71 27.45
N ALA A 19 -8.64 30.09 28.60
CA ALA A 19 -8.91 31.36 29.29
C ALA A 19 -7.77 32.39 29.21
N THR A 20 -6.58 31.99 28.78
CA THR A 20 -5.40 32.87 28.69
C THR A 20 -4.81 32.81 27.28
N ALA A 21 -4.54 33.96 26.68
CA ALA A 21 -3.98 34.12 25.33
C ALA A 21 -2.50 33.65 25.22
N ASN A 22 -2.08 32.68 26.04
CA ASN A 22 -0.77 32.07 25.94
C ASN A 22 -0.85 30.86 25.00
N GLU A 23 0.17 30.71 24.16
CA GLU A 23 0.46 29.46 23.46
C GLU A 23 0.54 28.34 24.51
N GLY A 24 -0.13 27.21 24.30
CA GLY A 24 -0.29 26.14 25.30
C GLY A 24 1.02 25.69 25.95
N GLN A 25 0.95 25.03 27.10
CA GLN A 25 2.15 24.63 27.86
C GLN A 25 2.52 23.17 27.57
N LEU A 26 3.77 22.90 27.20
CA LEU A 26 4.25 21.53 26.98
C LEU A 26 4.39 20.80 28.33
N ILE A 27 3.74 19.65 28.46
CA ILE A 27 3.82 18.77 29.65
C ILE A 27 4.98 17.78 29.50
N GLU A 28 5.03 17.06 28.38
CA GLU A 28 5.99 15.97 28.15
C GLU A 28 6.22 15.74 26.65
N ARG A 29 7.43 15.28 26.28
CA ARG A 29 7.82 15.02 24.89
C ARG A 29 8.57 13.70 24.74
N ALA A 30 8.08 12.83 23.88
CA ALA A 30 8.74 11.60 23.48
C ALA A 30 9.25 11.66 22.04
N ALA A 31 10.42 11.07 21.79
CA ALA A 31 10.93 10.82 20.46
C ALA A 31 11.26 9.33 20.29
N HIS A 32 10.74 8.72 19.23
CA HIS A 32 11.01 7.33 18.89
C HIS A 32 11.48 7.22 17.44
N THR A 33 12.60 6.53 17.21
CA THR A 33 13.09 6.21 15.87
C THR A 33 13.02 4.71 15.66
N GLY A 34 12.40 4.30 14.56
CA GLY A 34 12.16 2.90 14.28
C GLY A 34 11.92 2.61 12.80
N MET A 35 11.55 1.37 12.54
CA MET A 35 11.09 0.93 11.22
C MET A 35 9.68 0.34 11.35
N ILE A 36 8.82 0.66 10.38
CA ILE A 36 7.47 0.11 10.33
C ILE A 36 7.14 -0.27 8.89
N ASN A 37 6.55 -1.45 8.71
CA ASN A 37 5.98 -1.87 7.43
C ASN A 37 4.48 -1.56 7.43
N PRO A 38 3.88 -1.25 6.27
CA PRO A 38 2.44 -1.15 6.14
C PRO A 38 1.75 -2.46 6.55
N GLY A 39 0.65 -2.37 7.29
CA GLY A 39 -0.12 -3.52 7.73
C GLY A 39 -1.21 -3.18 8.74
N ALA A 40 -2.20 -4.06 8.86
CA ALA A 40 -3.35 -3.87 9.75
C ALA A 40 -2.98 -3.94 11.25
N GLN A 41 -1.83 -4.55 11.57
CA GLN A 41 -1.36 -4.77 12.93
C GLN A 41 -0.90 -3.45 13.56
N TRP A 42 -1.33 -3.21 14.79
CA TRP A 42 -0.90 -2.07 15.59
C TRP A 42 0.42 -2.37 16.30
N MET A 43 1.33 -1.39 16.29
CA MET A 43 2.55 -1.41 17.09
C MET A 43 2.34 -0.52 18.31
N THR A 44 2.29 -1.12 19.49
CA THR A 44 2.14 -0.42 20.76
C THR A 44 3.51 -0.05 21.34
N MET A 45 3.63 1.18 21.81
CA MET A 45 4.80 1.74 22.48
C MET A 45 4.38 2.37 23.79
N GLN A 46 5.32 2.43 24.72
CA GLN A 46 5.14 3.04 26.03
C GLN A 46 6.21 4.10 26.22
N HIS A 47 5.80 5.27 26.69
CA HIS A 47 6.72 6.31 27.14
C HIS A 47 6.54 6.51 28.64
N ASN A 48 7.59 6.20 29.39
CA ASN A 48 7.67 6.44 30.84
C ASN A 48 8.53 7.69 31.06
N GLY A 49 7.92 8.86 30.87
CA GLY A 49 8.58 10.15 31.01
C GLY A 49 8.74 10.57 32.48
N PRO A 50 9.59 11.58 32.74
CA PRO A 50 9.75 12.16 34.09
C PRO A 50 8.51 12.89 34.60
N VAL A 51 7.68 13.45 33.72
CA VAL A 51 6.48 14.23 34.08
C VAL A 51 5.21 13.44 33.78
N ALA A 52 5.15 12.77 32.63
CA ALA A 52 3.97 12.01 32.23
C ALA A 52 4.32 10.62 31.68
N HIS A 53 3.40 9.69 31.88
CA HIS A 53 3.42 8.38 31.27
C HIS A 53 2.28 8.26 30.25
N PHE A 54 2.59 7.79 29.04
CA PHE A 54 1.57 7.50 28.04
C PHE A 54 1.92 6.27 27.20
N ASP A 55 0.87 5.51 26.90
CA ASP A 55 0.90 4.38 25.98
C ASP A 55 0.20 4.78 24.68
N TYR A 56 0.84 4.48 23.55
CA TYR A 56 0.32 4.84 22.24
C TYR A 56 0.57 3.72 21.24
N SER A 57 -0.30 3.63 20.24
CA SER A 57 -0.20 2.62 19.18
C SER A 57 -0.18 3.30 17.82
N ILE A 58 0.69 2.85 16.94
CA ILE A 58 0.77 3.35 15.56
C ILE A 58 0.65 2.19 14.56
N ARG A 59 0.14 2.49 13.37
CA ARG A 59 0.23 1.61 12.20
C ARG A 59 0.34 2.45 10.93
N VAL A 60 0.89 1.86 9.88
CA VAL A 60 0.89 2.44 8.54
C VAL A 60 0.00 1.57 7.67
N MET A 61 -0.89 2.20 6.91
CA MET A 61 -1.78 1.51 5.97
C MET A 61 -1.55 2.10 4.58
N CYS A 62 -1.55 1.25 3.56
CA CYS A 62 -1.58 1.73 2.19
C CYS A 62 -2.99 2.20 1.82
N GLU A 63 -3.05 3.16 0.91
CA GLU A 63 -4.32 3.53 0.26
C GLU A 63 -4.87 2.38 -0.59
N GLU A 64 -6.14 2.47 -0.95
CA GLU A 64 -6.78 1.48 -1.81
C GLU A 64 -6.00 1.34 -3.13
N TYR A 65 -5.80 0.09 -3.58
CA TYR A 65 -5.01 -0.26 -4.76
C TYR A 65 -3.51 0.01 -4.68
N TYR A 66 -2.98 0.49 -3.55
CA TYR A 66 -1.55 0.64 -3.33
C TYR A 66 -0.99 -0.49 -2.49
N TYR A 67 0.12 -1.07 -2.95
CA TYR A 67 0.73 -2.26 -2.37
C TYR A 67 2.21 -2.08 -2.14
N GLY A 68 2.80 -3.13 -1.56
CA GLY A 68 4.21 -3.21 -1.26
C GLY A 68 4.60 -2.42 -0.02
N THR A 69 5.82 -2.63 0.44
CA THR A 69 6.31 -2.04 1.69
C THR A 69 6.46 -0.52 1.68
N GLY A 70 6.31 0.11 0.51
CA GLY A 70 6.34 1.56 0.35
C GLY A 70 5.02 2.18 -0.05
N CYS A 71 3.92 1.39 -0.11
CA CYS A 71 2.62 1.84 -0.62
C CYS A 71 2.72 2.60 -1.95
N ASN A 72 3.61 2.16 -2.84
CA ASN A 72 3.91 2.84 -4.10
C ASN A 72 3.69 1.96 -5.34
N GLN A 73 3.29 0.70 -5.14
CA GLN A 73 2.91 -0.20 -6.21
C GLN A 73 1.41 -0.10 -6.45
N LEU A 74 1.00 0.64 -7.48
CA LEU A 74 -0.41 0.79 -7.84
C LEU A 74 -0.87 -0.43 -8.66
N CYS A 75 -1.94 -1.08 -8.19
CA CYS A 75 -2.65 -2.11 -8.94
C CYS A 75 -4.16 -2.00 -8.67
N ARG A 76 -4.88 -1.47 -9.66
CA ARG A 76 -6.35 -1.45 -9.66
C ARG A 76 -6.85 -2.54 -10.60
N PRO A 77 -7.64 -3.53 -10.10
CA PRO A 77 -8.22 -4.56 -10.96
C PRO A 77 -8.98 -3.95 -12.14
N ARG A 78 -8.89 -4.59 -13.30
CA ARG A 78 -9.47 -4.09 -14.55
C ARG A 78 -9.93 -5.25 -15.42
N ASP A 79 -11.03 -5.03 -16.11
CA ASP A 79 -11.59 -5.96 -17.10
C ASP A 79 -12.22 -5.15 -18.25
N ASP A 80 -11.35 -4.60 -19.11
CA ASP A 80 -11.74 -3.82 -20.28
C ASP A 80 -10.62 -3.87 -21.34
N ILE A 81 -10.74 -3.08 -22.41
CA ILE A 81 -9.77 -3.06 -23.52
C ILE A 81 -8.31 -2.77 -23.11
N PHE A 82 -8.08 -2.19 -21.92
CA PHE A 82 -6.75 -1.88 -21.40
C PHE A 82 -6.19 -2.96 -20.46
N GLY A 83 -6.93 -4.04 -20.20
CA GLY A 83 -6.43 -5.20 -19.50
C GLY A 83 -7.50 -6.02 -18.80
N HIS A 84 -7.20 -7.31 -18.64
CA HIS A 84 -8.04 -8.32 -18.01
C HIS A 84 -7.27 -8.98 -16.86
N PHE A 85 -7.26 -8.33 -15.69
CA PHE A 85 -6.46 -8.77 -14.55
C PHE A 85 -7.05 -8.42 -13.18
N VAL A 86 -6.71 -9.24 -12.20
CA VAL A 86 -6.86 -8.96 -10.77
C VAL A 86 -5.50 -8.66 -10.15
N CYS A 87 -5.47 -8.16 -8.93
CA CYS A 87 -4.23 -7.83 -8.21
C CYS A 87 -3.96 -8.87 -7.13
N ASP A 88 -2.72 -9.33 -7.02
CA ASP A 88 -2.28 -10.16 -5.89
C ASP A 88 -1.99 -9.31 -4.64
N GLN A 89 -1.59 -9.96 -3.54
CA GLN A 89 -1.27 -9.30 -2.27
C GLN A 89 -0.05 -8.37 -2.34
N ASN A 90 0.79 -8.50 -3.37
CA ASN A 90 1.94 -7.66 -3.61
C ASN A 90 1.63 -6.53 -4.60
N GLY A 91 0.42 -6.48 -5.17
CA GLY A 91 0.04 -5.54 -6.21
C GLY A 91 0.56 -5.92 -7.60
N ASN A 92 0.87 -7.19 -7.84
CA ASN A 92 1.16 -7.69 -9.19
C ASN A 92 -0.14 -7.99 -9.92
N LYS A 93 -0.13 -7.78 -11.24
CA LYS A 93 -1.25 -8.15 -12.12
C LYS A 93 -1.26 -9.66 -12.31
N LEU A 94 -2.39 -10.29 -11.99
CA LEU A 94 -2.70 -11.68 -12.31
C LEU A 94 -3.69 -11.67 -13.47
N CYS A 95 -3.25 -12.12 -14.64
CA CYS A 95 -4.12 -12.19 -15.81
C CYS A 95 -5.29 -13.14 -15.54
N MET A 96 -6.48 -12.72 -15.96
CA MET A 96 -7.65 -13.58 -15.95
C MET A 96 -7.47 -14.75 -16.93
N GLU A 97 -8.29 -15.78 -16.76
CA GLU A 97 -8.26 -16.95 -17.65
C GLU A 97 -8.40 -16.52 -19.11
N GLY A 98 -7.52 -17.04 -19.97
CA GLY A 98 -7.51 -16.71 -21.39
C GLY A 98 -6.73 -15.44 -21.77
N TRP A 99 -6.08 -14.76 -20.82
CA TRP A 99 -5.28 -13.56 -21.08
C TRP A 99 -3.82 -13.70 -20.65
N MET A 100 -2.92 -12.98 -21.34
CA MET A 100 -1.48 -13.01 -21.09
C MET A 100 -0.81 -11.66 -21.41
N GLY A 101 0.50 -11.59 -21.12
CA GLY A 101 1.32 -10.39 -21.30
C GLY A 101 1.37 -9.52 -20.04
N ASN A 102 2.28 -8.55 -20.01
CA ASN A 102 2.53 -7.73 -18.82
C ASN A 102 1.32 -6.92 -18.36
N ASP A 103 0.45 -6.53 -19.30
CA ASP A 103 -0.78 -5.78 -19.03
C ASP A 103 -2.05 -6.62 -19.17
N CYS A 104 -1.91 -7.93 -19.41
CA CYS A 104 -3.03 -8.86 -19.59
C CYS A 104 -4.01 -8.42 -20.69
N THR A 105 -3.48 -7.88 -21.78
CA THR A 105 -4.23 -7.38 -22.96
C THR A 105 -4.15 -8.33 -24.15
N LYS A 106 -3.30 -9.37 -24.10
CA LYS A 106 -3.17 -10.34 -25.18
C LYS A 106 -4.01 -11.57 -24.88
N ALA A 107 -4.96 -11.88 -25.75
CA ALA A 107 -5.73 -13.12 -25.66
C ALA A 107 -4.85 -14.35 -25.94
N ILE A 108 -5.12 -15.43 -25.23
CA ILE A 108 -4.53 -16.75 -25.47
C ILE A 108 -5.36 -17.44 -26.55
N CYS A 109 -4.76 -17.65 -27.72
CA CYS A 109 -5.43 -18.25 -28.88
C CYS A 109 -5.70 -19.75 -28.67
N LYS A 110 -6.56 -20.32 -29.51
CA LYS A 110 -6.83 -21.76 -29.53
C LYS A 110 -5.53 -22.57 -29.57
N GLN A 111 -5.47 -23.68 -28.84
CA GLN A 111 -4.34 -24.59 -28.93
C GLN A 111 -4.15 -25.07 -30.37
N GLY A 112 -2.91 -25.01 -30.87
CA GLY A 112 -2.57 -25.34 -32.25
C GLY A 112 -2.77 -24.19 -33.26
N CYS A 113 -3.16 -23.00 -32.82
CA CYS A 113 -3.19 -21.82 -33.68
C CYS A 113 -1.79 -21.49 -34.20
N HIS A 114 -1.66 -21.22 -35.51
CA HIS A 114 -0.35 -21.02 -36.14
C HIS A 114 0.35 -19.78 -35.58
N SER A 115 1.56 -19.92 -35.05
CA SER A 115 2.25 -18.83 -34.33
C SER A 115 2.59 -17.60 -35.17
N ILE A 116 2.63 -17.75 -36.50
CA ILE A 116 2.97 -16.67 -37.46
C ILE A 116 1.74 -16.20 -38.24
N HIS A 117 0.75 -17.07 -38.46
CA HIS A 117 -0.36 -16.83 -39.41
C HIS A 117 -1.73 -16.87 -38.77
N GLY A 118 -1.82 -17.34 -37.53
CA GLY A 118 -3.03 -17.36 -36.75
C GLY A 118 -3.04 -16.23 -35.74
N MET A 119 -4.20 -15.60 -35.57
CA MET A 119 -4.42 -14.56 -34.56
C MET A 119 -5.73 -14.77 -33.81
N CYS A 120 -5.83 -14.15 -32.64
CA CYS A 120 -7.06 -14.14 -31.85
C CYS A 120 -7.22 -12.79 -31.16
N LYS A 121 -8.44 -12.27 -31.16
CA LYS A 121 -8.82 -11.10 -30.35
C LYS A 121 -9.53 -11.52 -29.07
N VAL A 122 -10.27 -12.63 -29.13
CA VAL A 122 -10.89 -13.28 -27.98
C VAL A 122 -10.16 -14.59 -27.67
N SER A 123 -10.09 -14.95 -26.40
CA SER A 123 -9.46 -16.21 -25.99
C SER A 123 -10.13 -17.41 -26.67
N GLY A 124 -9.32 -18.37 -27.12
CA GLY A 124 -9.79 -19.60 -27.75
C GLY A 124 -10.16 -19.47 -29.24
N GLU A 125 -10.09 -18.28 -29.83
CA GLU A 125 -10.22 -18.08 -31.28
C GLU A 125 -8.92 -18.42 -32.03
N CYS A 126 -9.04 -18.64 -33.34
CA CYS A 126 -7.93 -18.65 -34.27
C CYS A 126 -8.45 -18.32 -35.68
N THR A 127 -8.01 -17.19 -36.21
CA THR A 127 -8.27 -16.75 -37.60
C THR A 127 -6.97 -16.65 -38.37
#